data_AF-A0A4U1CAU7-F1
#
_entry.id   AF-A0A4U1CAU7-F1
#
_cell.length_a   1.000
_cell.length_b   1.000
_cell.length_c   1.000
_cell.angle_alpha   90.00
_cell.angle_beta   90.00
_cell.angle_gamma   90.00
#
_symmetry.space_group_name_H-M   'P 1'
#
loop_
_entity.id
_entity.type
_entity.pdbx_description
1 polymer ?
#
loop_
_entity_poly.entity_id
_entity_poly.type
_entity_poly.pdbx_seq_one_letter_code
_entity_poly.pdbx_strand_id
1 'polypeptide(L)'
;MQQPFDLEIGPINYAIFPEGNDTYVVFKDGSEYAHIQKDTAEQWLKLDSVTDLPKFDFDEEINQIGKLITEYLENPPIDEDEEEEE
;
A
#
# COMPACT_ATOMS: atom_id res chain seq x y z
N MET A 1 -5.69 -7.32 12.01
CA MET A 1 -5.96 -6.29 10.99
C MET A 1 -4.80 -5.32 11.06
N GLN A 2 -4.18 -4.99 9.94
CA GLN A 2 -3.06 -4.07 9.93
C GLN A 2 -3.55 -2.62 10.04
N GLN A 3 -2.83 -1.78 10.79
CA GLN A 3 -3.15 -0.36 10.89
C GLN A 3 -2.78 0.37 9.59
N PRO A 4 -3.52 1.44 9.23
CA PRO A 4 -3.09 2.33 8.16
C PRO A 4 -1.72 2.95 8.47
N PHE A 5 -0.96 3.20 7.43
CA PHE A 5 0.37 3.80 7.52
C PHE A 5 0.63 4.72 6.34
N ASP A 6 1.58 5.65 6.51
CA ASP A 6 1.96 6.60 5.49
C ASP A 6 3.24 6.16 4.77
N LEU A 7 3.32 6.47 3.48
CA LEU A 7 4.48 6.27 2.62
C LEU A 7 4.80 7.56 1.88
N GLU A 8 6.08 7.80 1.62
CA GLU A 8 6.55 8.99 0.90
C GLU A 8 7.32 8.60 -0.36
N ILE A 9 6.95 9.19 -1.50
CA ILE A 9 7.72 9.07 -2.74
C ILE A 9 8.06 10.47 -3.24
N GLY A 10 9.31 10.88 -3.00
CA GLY A 10 9.76 12.23 -3.32
C GLY A 10 8.95 13.27 -2.51
N PRO A 11 8.24 14.22 -3.14
CA PRO A 11 7.41 15.20 -2.45
C PRO A 11 5.95 14.76 -2.22
N ILE A 12 5.57 13.55 -2.64
CA ILE A 12 4.18 13.08 -2.59
C ILE A 12 3.99 12.19 -1.37
N ASN A 13 2.92 12.46 -0.60
CA ASN A 13 2.51 11.65 0.52
C ASN A 13 1.39 10.68 0.11
N TYR A 14 1.55 9.42 0.50
CA TYR A 14 0.57 8.37 0.31
C TYR A 14 0.10 7.86 1.65
N ALA A 15 -1.21 7.75 1.84
CA ALA A 15 -1.77 7.02 2.98
C ALA A 15 -2.30 5.67 2.50
N ILE A 16 -1.86 4.60 3.15
CA ILE A 16 -2.15 3.22 2.78
C ILE A 16 -3.11 2.62 3.80
N PHE A 17 -4.27 2.15 3.32
CA PHE A 17 -5.30 1.53 4.12
C PHE A 17 -5.42 0.05 3.74
N PRO A 18 -4.93 -0.88 4.57
CA PRO A 18 -5.07 -2.31 4.32
C PRO A 18 -6.53 -2.76 4.44
N GLU A 19 -7.06 -3.41 3.40
CA GLU A 19 -8.43 -3.99 3.41
C GLU A 19 -8.42 -5.51 3.69
N GLY A 20 -7.24 -6.13 3.64
CA GLY A 20 -7.04 -7.57 3.77
C GLY A 20 -6.82 -8.26 2.43
N ASN A 21 -6.45 -9.55 2.47
CA ASN A 21 -6.14 -10.34 1.27
C ASN A 21 -5.14 -9.64 0.33
N ASP A 22 -4.08 -9.08 0.92
CA ASP A 22 -3.04 -8.30 0.26
C ASP A 22 -3.57 -7.16 -0.64
N THR A 23 -4.73 -6.60 -0.27
CA THR A 23 -5.40 -5.49 -0.95
C THR A 23 -5.34 -4.23 -0.09
N TYR A 24 -5.09 -3.10 -0.74
CA TYR A 24 -4.87 -1.81 -0.10
C TYR A 24 -5.58 -0.70 -0.86
N VAL A 25 -6.20 0.24 -0.14
CA VAL A 25 -6.63 1.53 -0.69
C VAL A 25 -5.53 2.55 -0.49
N VAL A 26 -5.16 3.21 -1.58
CA VAL A 26 -4.11 4.22 -1.61
C VAL A 26 -4.78 5.59 -1.74
N PHE A 27 -4.44 6.49 -0.82
CA PHE A 27 -4.73 7.91 -0.92
C PHE A 27 -3.45 8.64 -1.31
N LYS A 28 -3.54 9.61 -2.21
CA LYS A 28 -2.44 10.47 -2.65
C LYS A 28 -2.78 11.91 -2.30
N ASP A 29 -1.95 12.56 -1.50
CA ASP A 29 -2.14 13.93 -1.02
C ASP A 29 -3.56 14.17 -0.43
N GLY A 30 -4.07 13.18 0.31
CA GLY A 30 -5.38 13.23 0.98
C GLY A 30 -6.59 12.92 0.09
N SER A 31 -6.40 12.53 -1.18
CA SER A 31 -7.48 12.09 -2.07
C SER A 31 -7.34 10.62 -2.45
N GLU A 32 -8.45 9.88 -2.51
CA GLU A 32 -8.44 8.48 -2.95
C GLU A 32 -7.86 8.37 -4.36
N TYR A 33 -6.87 7.49 -4.53
CA TYR A 33 -6.06 7.41 -5.74
C TYR A 33 -6.25 6.09 -6.49
N ALA A 34 -6.10 4.97 -5.77
CA ALA A 34 -6.16 3.64 -6.37
C ALA A 34 -6.44 2.57 -5.31
N HIS A 35 -7.08 1.50 -5.74
CA HIS A 35 -7.08 0.23 -5.01
C HIS A 35 -6.02 -0.66 -5.66
N ILE A 36 -5.19 -1.32 -4.86
CA ILE A 36 -4.09 -2.14 -5.36
C ILE A 36 -4.05 -3.48 -4.65
N GLN A 37 -3.55 -4.49 -5.35
CA GLN A 37 -3.37 -5.84 -4.83
C GLN A 37 -1.97 -6.36 -5.17
N LYS A 38 -1.35 -7.06 -4.22
CA LYS A 38 -0.12 -7.81 -4.46
C LYS A 38 -0.44 -9.04 -5.31
N ASP A 39 0.17 -9.14 -6.50
CA ASP A 39 0.09 -10.35 -7.31
C ASP A 39 1.22 -11.34 -6.95
N THR A 40 1.07 -12.57 -7.41
CA THR A 40 2.05 -13.65 -7.25
C THR A 40 3.38 -13.40 -7.98
N ALA A 41 3.41 -12.52 -8.99
CA ALA A 41 4.54 -12.32 -9.90
C ALA A 41 5.42 -11.10 -9.57
N GLU A 42 5.59 -10.75 -8.29
CA GLU A 42 6.35 -9.57 -7.81
C GLU A 42 5.82 -8.21 -8.29
N GLN A 43 4.70 -8.20 -9.02
CA GLN A 43 4.04 -7.00 -9.51
C GLN A 43 2.86 -6.62 -8.63
N TRP A 44 2.57 -5.33 -8.61
CA TRP A 44 1.39 -4.79 -7.96
C TRP A 44 0.39 -4.36 -9.02
N LEU A 45 -0.85 -4.81 -8.84
CA LEU A 45 -1.92 -4.60 -9.80
C LEU A 45 -2.91 -3.58 -9.25
N LYS A 46 -3.34 -2.66 -10.10
CA LYS A 46 -4.47 -1.77 -9.78
C LYS A 46 -5.77 -2.53 -9.94
N LEU A 47 -6.70 -2.36 -9.00
CA LEU A 47 -8.05 -2.89 -9.13
C LEU A 47 -8.94 -1.89 -9.87
N ASP A 48 -9.87 -2.40 -10.66
CA ASP A 48 -10.90 -1.59 -11.30
C ASP A 48 -11.89 -1.06 -10.27
N SER A 49 -12.11 0.25 -10.23
CA SER A 49 -12.96 0.90 -9.23
C SER A 49 -14.46 0.57 -9.33
N VAL A 50 -14.89 -0.14 -10.37
CA VAL A 50 -16.30 -0.53 -10.58
C VAL A 50 -16.48 -2.03 -10.36
N THR A 51 -15.52 -2.83 -10.80
CA THR A 51 -15.62 -4.30 -10.82
C THR A 51 -14.73 -5.00 -9.80
N ASP A 52 -13.83 -4.28 -9.13
CA ASP A 52 -12.79 -4.80 -8.22
C ASP A 52 -11.90 -5.88 -8.85
N LEU A 53 -11.84 -5.94 -10.18
CA LEU A 53 -11.01 -6.89 -10.90
C LEU A 53 -9.60 -6.32 -11.12
N PRO A 54 -8.54 -7.15 -11.03
CA PRO A 54 -7.18 -6.71 -11.34
C PRO A 54 -7.05 -6.24 -12.79
N LYS A 55 -6.47 -5.04 -12.96
CA LYS A 55 -6.03 -4.51 -14.23
C LYS A 55 -4.58 -4.92 -14.47
N PHE A 56 -4.37 -5.68 -15.55
CA PHE A 56 -3.06 -6.16 -15.98
C PHE A 56 -2.36 -5.12 -16.86
N ASP A 57 -2.25 -3.90 -16.34
CA ASP A 57 -1.54 -2.79 -16.99
C ASP A 57 -0.26 -2.49 -16.21
N PHE A 58 0.84 -2.22 -16.91
CA PHE A 58 2.07 -1.80 -16.25
C PHE A 58 1.91 -0.36 -15.75
N ASP A 59 1.98 -0.20 -14.44
CA ASP A 59 1.93 1.10 -13.77
C ASP A 59 3.13 1.22 -12.84
N GLU A 60 4.09 2.07 -13.24
CA GLU A 60 5.35 2.26 -12.52
C GLU A 60 5.12 2.82 -11.10
N GLU A 61 4.17 3.73 -10.95
CA GLU A 61 3.86 4.35 -9.66
C GLU A 61 3.22 3.33 -8.71
N ILE A 62 2.29 2.51 -9.21
CA ILE A 62 1.65 1.44 -8.41
C ILE A 62 2.68 0.38 -7.98
N ASN A 63 3.59 -0.01 -8.88
CA ASN A 63 4.66 -0.94 -8.53
C ASN A 63 5.62 -0.34 -7.48
N GLN A 64 5.92 0.96 -7.58
CA GLN A 64 6.75 1.64 -6.60
C GLN A 64 6.09 1.72 -5.21
N ILE A 65 4.80 2.09 -5.16
CA ILE A 65 4.01 2.08 -3.92
C ILE A 65 3.99 0.68 -3.31
N GLY A 66 3.70 -0.33 -4.12
CA GLY A 66 3.65 -1.72 -3.66
C GLY A 66 4.99 -2.26 -3.13
N LYS A 67 6.10 -1.84 -3.74
CA LYS A 67 7.43 -2.16 -3.22
C LYS A 67 7.64 -1.55 -1.83
N LEU A 68 7.27 -0.27 -1.64
CA LEU A 68 7.37 0.39 -0.33
C LEU A 68 6.45 -0.23 0.71
N ILE A 69 5.24 -0.65 0.32
CA ILE A 69 4.37 -1.45 1.20
C ILE A 69 5.12 -2.70 1.64
N THR A 70 5.67 -3.48 0.70
CA THR A 70 6.40 -4.71 1.04
C THR A 70 7.57 -4.43 1.99
N GLU A 71 8.34 -3.38 1.73
CA GLU A 71 9.47 -2.98 2.56
C GLU A 71 9.03 -2.57 3.98
N TYR A 72 7.94 -1.81 4.10
CA TYR A 72 7.33 -1.43 5.38
C TYR A 72 6.84 -2.66 6.16
N LEU A 73 6.27 -3.66 5.47
CA LEU A 73 5.81 -4.90 6.13
C LEU A 73 6.96 -5.77 6.62
N GLU A 74 8.06 -5.82 5.86
CA GLU A 74 9.24 -6.62 6.21
C GLU A 74 10.10 -5.95 7.28
N ASN A 75 10.20 -4.62 7.24
CA ASN A 75 10.95 -3.80 8.19
C ASN A 75 10.07 -2.65 8.69
N PRO A 76 9.05 -2.94 9.50
CA PRO A 76 8.24 -1.86 10.09
C PRO A 76 9.16 -0.94 10.90
N PRO A 77 8.95 0.37 10.85
CA PRO A 77 9.69 1.29 11.72
C PRO A 77 9.51 0.81 13.17
N ILE A 78 10.61 0.75 13.91
CA ILE A 78 10.56 0.48 15.34
C ILE A 78 9.92 1.71 15.96
N ASP A 79 8.63 1.64 16.27
CA ASP A 79 7.97 2.67 17.07
C ASP A 79 8.67 2.69 18.44
N GLU A 80 9.37 3.78 18.76
CA GLU A 80 9.98 4.00 20.08
C GLU A 80 8.92 4.13 21.19
N ASP A 81 7.62 4.13 20.83
CA ASP A 81 6.47 4.18 21.73
C ASP A 81 5.79 2.81 21.98
N GLU A 82 6.34 1.69 21.49
CA GLU A 82 6.00 0.35 22.02
C GLU A 82 6.80 0.05 23.31
N GLU A 83 6.71 0.92 24.33
CA GLU A 83 7.05 0.54 25.70
C GLU A 83 5.97 -0.44 26.21
N GLU A 84 6.36 -1.73 26.26
CA GLU A 84 5.90 -2.78 27.19
C GLU A 84 4.38 -2.82 27.54
N GLU A 85 3.64 -3.75 26.92
CA GLU A 85 2.55 -4.44 27.63
C GLU A 85 3.02 -5.85 28.03
N GLU A 86 3.56 -5.91 29.26
CA GLU A 86 3.87 -7.05 30.19
C GLU A 86 4.27 -8.44 29.68
#